data_AF-A0AAE3PM11-F1
#
_entry.id   AF-A0AAE3PM11-F1
#
_cell.length_a   1.000
_cell.length_b   1.000
_cell.length_c   1.000
_cell.angle_alpha   90.00
_cell.angle_beta   90.00
_cell.angle_gamma   90.00
#
_symmetry.space_group_name_H-M   'P 1'
#
loop_
_entity.id
_entity.type
_entity.pdbx_description
1 polymer ?
#
loop_
_entity_poly.entity_id
_entity_poly.type
_entity_poly.pdbx_seq_one_letter_code
_entity_poly.pdbx_strand_id
1 'polypeptide(L)'
;MRRRRNHDTEVADYSHGDEVESGTDPTDASDYPHRDSDGDGYTDRDELEHGTGVFDGDSAPRGADSDGDGLTDARERELGTSPHFRDTDSDGFEDGIEADPPSSLPNLNPTRVDVAVEVDYMGAGCRLSDADVSRLQRRFANAPTSNPDGSEGISLHVVVDESVPETAETYYSSRAGNLNDVGDYAAEYFDHPEQGFHYALVVQDAKWDSGDLSEVWGVSSTWSNQMTVECNPNGATRGTFMHELGHSLGLSPRDHTGIDSSEVTFEEYPSTMNYNSPGDFDGYSDGYSDGSHGPNDFDDWGHVEQYMDTPSTWDLRLARNASEQSEGE
;
A
#
# COMPACT_ATOMS: atom_id res chain seq x y z
N MET A 1 13.51 64.65 -19.94
CA MET A 1 13.45 63.18 -20.00
C MET A 1 14.04 62.62 -18.72
N ARG A 2 13.19 62.23 -17.76
CA ARG A 2 13.64 61.59 -16.51
C ARG A 2 13.92 60.12 -16.83
N ARG A 3 15.18 59.69 -16.75
CA ARG A 3 15.52 58.26 -16.66
C ARG A 3 14.91 57.74 -15.36
N ARG A 4 13.90 56.86 -15.45
CA ARG A 4 13.47 56.08 -14.30
C ARG A 4 14.61 55.12 -13.98
N ARG A 5 15.19 55.26 -12.79
CA ARG A 5 15.93 54.17 -12.16
C ARG A 5 14.84 53.18 -11.77
N ASN A 6 14.77 52.04 -12.45
CA ASN A 6 14.15 50.88 -11.85
C ASN A 6 15.14 50.46 -10.79
N HIS A 7 14.78 50.81 -9.55
CA HIS A 7 15.47 50.37 -8.37
C HIS A 7 14.77 49.07 -8.02
N ASP A 8 15.21 48.00 -8.67
CA ASP A 8 14.95 46.71 -8.11
C ASP A 8 15.83 46.56 -6.89
N THR A 9 15.27 46.04 -5.83
CA THR A 9 15.98 45.72 -4.60
C THR A 9 16.84 44.50 -4.90
N GLU A 10 18.02 44.76 -5.47
CA GLU A 10 19.05 43.76 -5.77
C GLU A 10 19.19 42.78 -4.59
N VAL A 11 18.67 41.57 -4.76
CA VAL A 11 19.18 40.41 -4.04
C VAL A 11 20.60 40.26 -4.54
N ALA A 12 21.57 40.30 -3.63
CA ALA A 12 22.91 40.86 -3.84
C ALA A 12 23.87 40.11 -4.80
N ASP A 13 23.40 39.39 -5.82
CA ASP A 13 24.27 38.64 -6.74
C ASP A 13 23.82 38.54 -8.20
N TYR A 14 22.64 39.05 -8.61
CA TYR A 14 22.15 38.87 -9.99
C TYR A 14 21.66 40.18 -10.63
N SER A 15 22.00 40.39 -11.90
CA SER A 15 21.67 41.59 -12.67
C SER A 15 20.46 41.36 -13.57
N HIS A 16 19.75 42.44 -13.96
CA HIS A 16 18.67 42.37 -14.98
C HIS A 16 19.13 41.72 -16.31
N GLY A 17 20.44 41.66 -16.58
CA GLY A 17 20.98 40.99 -17.76
C GLY A 17 20.89 39.47 -17.67
N ASP A 18 21.05 38.92 -16.47
CA ASP A 18 21.05 37.48 -16.20
C ASP A 18 19.64 36.89 -16.31
N GLU A 19 18.63 37.65 -15.86
CA GLU A 19 17.20 37.32 -15.99
C GLU A 19 16.74 37.28 -17.46
N VAL A 20 17.19 38.26 -18.27
CA VAL A 20 16.83 38.34 -19.69
C VAL A 20 17.52 37.25 -20.52
N GLU A 21 18.75 36.86 -20.19
CA GLU A 21 19.42 35.72 -20.84
C GLU A 21 18.77 34.39 -20.47
N SER A 22 18.22 34.27 -19.27
CA SER A 22 17.51 33.08 -18.77
C SER A 22 16.03 33.02 -19.19
N GLY A 23 15.50 34.09 -19.81
CA GLY A 23 14.13 34.14 -20.32
C GLY A 23 13.05 34.41 -19.27
N THR A 24 13.44 34.85 -18.07
CA THR A 24 12.57 35.21 -16.95
C THR A 24 12.20 36.70 -16.98
N ASP A 25 11.16 37.11 -16.24
CA ASP A 25 10.72 38.50 -16.18
C ASP A 25 11.65 39.34 -15.27
N PRO A 26 12.42 40.30 -15.81
CA PRO A 26 13.34 41.16 -15.04
C PRO A 26 12.62 42.21 -14.17
N THR A 27 11.31 42.09 -14.02
CA THR A 27 10.49 42.88 -13.11
C THR A 27 9.75 42.04 -12.08
N ASP A 28 9.94 40.72 -12.10
CA ASP A 28 9.41 39.76 -11.14
C ASP A 28 10.56 39.06 -10.39
N ALA A 29 10.90 39.59 -9.21
CA ALA A 29 11.94 39.02 -8.35
C ALA A 29 11.61 37.62 -7.80
N SER A 30 10.42 37.07 -8.09
CA SER A 30 10.06 35.68 -7.76
C SER A 30 10.29 34.69 -8.90
N ASP A 31 10.57 35.17 -10.12
CA ASP A 31 10.81 34.34 -11.32
C ASP A 31 12.30 34.00 -11.51
N TYR A 32 13.21 34.75 -10.89
CA TYR A 32 14.64 34.43 -10.97
C TYR A 32 15.37 34.78 -9.66
N PRO A 33 16.26 33.91 -9.17
CA PRO A 33 16.56 32.54 -9.63
C PRO A 33 15.63 31.48 -8.99
N HIS A 34 14.40 31.83 -8.64
CA HIS A 34 13.48 30.96 -7.88
C HIS A 34 12.51 30.14 -8.75
N ARG A 35 12.58 30.29 -10.07
CA ARG A 35 11.90 29.41 -11.03
C ARG A 35 12.50 28.01 -10.96
N ASP A 36 11.67 27.00 -11.19
CA ASP A 36 12.07 25.62 -11.43
C ASP A 36 11.79 25.36 -12.93
N SER A 37 12.87 25.34 -13.72
CA SER A 37 12.78 25.49 -15.17
C SER A 37 12.45 24.20 -15.90
N ASP A 38 12.85 23.05 -15.38
CA ASP A 38 12.53 21.70 -15.89
C ASP A 38 11.45 21.00 -15.07
N GLY A 39 11.09 21.52 -13.90
CA GLY A 39 10.03 20.98 -13.05
C GLY A 39 10.49 19.85 -12.15
N ASP A 40 11.79 19.77 -11.85
CA ASP A 40 12.39 18.72 -11.02
C ASP A 40 12.40 19.05 -9.51
N GLY A 41 11.70 20.11 -9.10
CA GLY A 41 11.58 20.46 -7.70
C GLY A 41 12.77 21.23 -7.12
N TYR A 42 13.85 21.43 -7.89
CA TYR A 42 14.91 22.38 -7.54
C TYR A 42 14.68 23.72 -8.23
N THR A 43 14.98 24.81 -7.52
CA THR A 43 14.98 26.11 -8.20
C THR A 43 16.24 26.23 -9.05
N ASP A 44 16.16 26.97 -10.16
CA ASP A 44 17.28 27.33 -11.02
C ASP A 44 18.47 27.83 -10.20
N ARG A 45 18.21 28.53 -9.08
CA ARG A 45 19.23 28.95 -8.11
C ARG A 45 19.97 27.78 -7.51
N ASP A 46 19.23 26.83 -6.94
CA ASP A 46 19.79 25.68 -6.24
C ASP A 46 20.65 24.88 -7.21
N GLU A 47 20.15 24.70 -8.44
CA GLU A 47 20.89 24.03 -9.49
C GLU A 47 22.16 24.78 -9.92
N LEU A 48 22.08 26.10 -10.13
CA LEU A 48 23.25 26.93 -10.45
C LEU A 48 24.28 26.95 -9.31
N GLU A 49 23.86 26.97 -8.04
CA GLU A 49 24.75 26.90 -6.87
C GLU A 49 25.45 25.55 -6.75
N HIS A 50 24.78 24.47 -7.16
CA HIS A 50 25.31 23.11 -7.11
C HIS A 50 25.96 22.65 -8.43
N GLY A 51 25.90 23.49 -9.47
CA GLY A 51 26.49 23.25 -10.79
C GLY A 51 25.76 22.17 -11.58
N THR A 52 24.46 22.01 -11.37
CA THR A 52 23.56 21.17 -12.15
C THR A 52 22.87 21.98 -13.25
N GLY A 53 22.04 21.35 -14.07
CA GLY A 53 21.52 21.93 -15.29
C GLY A 53 20.05 22.30 -15.20
N VAL A 54 19.76 23.61 -15.19
CA VAL A 54 18.41 24.20 -15.08
C VAL A 54 17.38 23.85 -16.17
N PHE A 55 17.68 22.92 -17.06
CA PHE A 55 16.74 22.42 -18.07
C PHE A 55 16.87 20.90 -18.23
N ASP A 56 17.53 20.24 -17.27
CA ASP A 56 17.86 18.83 -17.24
C ASP A 56 17.28 18.29 -15.93
N GLY A 57 16.01 17.89 -15.95
CA GLY A 57 15.30 17.41 -14.76
C GLY A 57 15.80 16.06 -14.24
N ASP A 58 16.83 15.49 -14.88
CA ASP A 58 17.62 14.41 -14.30
C ASP A 58 18.80 14.97 -13.46
N SER A 59 18.97 16.28 -13.30
CA SER A 59 20.17 16.89 -12.73
C SER A 59 19.96 17.51 -11.36
N ALA A 60 19.73 16.67 -10.36
CA ALA A 60 19.60 17.12 -8.97
C ALA A 60 20.95 17.52 -8.30
N PRO A 61 20.94 18.47 -7.35
CA PRO A 61 22.04 18.73 -6.44
C PRO A 61 22.54 17.46 -5.71
N ARG A 62 23.83 17.43 -5.37
CA ARG A 62 24.40 16.24 -4.70
C ARG A 62 23.81 16.05 -3.31
N GLY A 63 23.22 14.87 -3.09
CA GLY A 63 22.66 14.47 -1.80
C GLY A 63 21.28 15.07 -1.53
N ALA A 64 20.65 15.59 -2.58
CA ALA A 64 19.28 16.03 -2.52
C ALA A 64 18.33 14.82 -2.53
N ASP A 65 17.18 15.00 -1.89
CA ASP A 65 16.13 14.03 -1.59
C ASP A 65 14.81 14.80 -1.78
N SER A 66 14.36 14.78 -3.03
CA SER A 66 13.33 15.68 -3.57
C SER A 66 11.96 15.41 -2.98
N ASP A 67 11.60 14.15 -2.80
CA ASP A 67 10.31 13.77 -2.23
C ASP A 67 10.36 13.55 -0.72
N GLY A 68 11.54 13.34 -0.13
CA GLY A 68 11.79 13.25 1.30
C GLY A 68 11.53 11.87 1.91
N ASP A 69 11.61 10.79 1.13
CA ASP A 69 11.42 9.41 1.60
C ASP A 69 12.68 8.82 2.29
N GLY A 70 13.82 9.51 2.18
CA GLY A 70 15.11 9.13 2.75
C GLY A 70 16.12 8.56 1.76
N LEU A 71 15.76 8.44 0.48
CA LEU A 71 16.68 8.20 -0.63
C LEU A 71 17.08 9.51 -1.28
N THR A 72 18.32 9.58 -1.76
CA THR A 72 18.74 10.72 -2.57
C THR A 72 18.28 10.52 -4.01
N ASP A 73 17.96 11.58 -4.74
CA ASP A 73 17.57 11.54 -6.17
C ASP A 73 18.59 10.80 -7.06
N ALA A 74 19.86 10.83 -6.68
CA ALA A 74 20.90 10.07 -7.36
C ALA A 74 20.79 8.56 -7.11
N ARG A 75 20.42 8.15 -5.90
CA ARG A 75 20.21 6.76 -5.49
C ARG A 75 18.93 6.19 -6.08
N GLU A 76 17.88 6.99 -6.13
CA GLU A 76 16.60 6.60 -6.74
C GLU A 76 16.75 6.26 -8.21
N ARG A 77 17.46 7.11 -8.97
CA ARG A 77 17.82 6.82 -10.36
C ARG A 77 18.67 5.55 -10.54
N GLU A 78 19.48 5.17 -9.55
CA GLU A 78 20.21 3.89 -9.59
C GLU A 78 19.30 2.69 -9.33
N LEU A 79 18.25 2.87 -8.52
CA LEU A 79 17.28 1.85 -8.17
C LEU A 79 16.14 1.73 -9.20
N GLY A 80 15.93 2.76 -10.02
CA GLY A 80 14.81 2.83 -10.95
C GLY A 80 13.54 3.42 -10.34
N THR A 81 13.67 4.06 -9.18
CA THR A 81 12.58 4.76 -8.47
C THR A 81 12.49 6.22 -8.91
N SER A 82 11.43 6.91 -8.51
CA SER A 82 11.10 8.27 -8.95
C SER A 82 11.49 9.31 -7.90
N PRO A 83 12.44 10.23 -8.19
CA PRO A 83 12.88 11.28 -7.26
C PRO A 83 11.80 12.19 -6.66
N HIS A 84 10.63 12.24 -7.29
CA HIS A 84 9.55 13.13 -6.90
C HIS A 84 8.33 12.37 -6.36
N PHE A 85 8.47 11.07 -6.10
CA PHE A 85 7.37 10.25 -5.66
C PHE A 85 7.83 9.15 -4.71
N ARG A 86 7.53 9.36 -3.43
CA ARG A 86 8.04 8.61 -2.27
C ARG A 86 7.85 7.09 -2.30
N ASP A 87 6.98 6.60 -3.17
CA ASP A 87 6.47 5.23 -3.24
C ASP A 87 6.21 4.94 -4.72
N THR A 88 7.24 4.49 -5.44
CA THR A 88 7.25 4.48 -6.90
C THR A 88 6.23 3.51 -7.50
N ASP A 89 5.96 2.38 -6.85
CA ASP A 89 4.99 1.39 -7.32
C ASP A 89 3.60 1.52 -6.67
N SER A 90 3.43 2.50 -5.77
CA SER A 90 2.16 2.89 -5.16
C SER A 90 1.51 1.80 -4.31
N ASP A 91 2.33 1.03 -3.60
CA ASP A 91 1.86 -0.07 -2.76
C ASP A 91 1.74 0.30 -1.27
N GLY A 92 2.11 1.53 -0.87
CA GLY A 92 2.05 2.06 0.49
C GLY A 92 3.36 1.96 1.28
N PHE A 93 4.38 1.29 0.72
CA PHE A 93 5.74 1.30 1.22
C PHE A 93 6.52 2.44 0.54
N GLU A 94 7.28 3.21 1.32
CA GLU A 94 8.14 4.24 0.72
C GLU A 94 9.41 3.61 0.14
N ASP A 95 9.89 4.10 -1.00
CA ASP A 95 11.04 3.54 -1.71
C ASP A 95 12.26 3.43 -0.78
N GLY A 96 12.47 4.43 0.09
CA GLY A 96 13.53 4.44 1.09
C GLY A 96 13.42 3.38 2.18
N ILE A 97 12.21 2.98 2.55
CA ILE A 97 11.98 1.83 3.45
C ILE A 97 12.32 0.55 2.70
N GLU A 98 11.91 0.41 1.46
CA GLU A 98 12.10 -0.83 0.70
C GLU A 98 13.55 -1.04 0.25
N ALA A 99 14.28 0.05 0.04
CA ALA A 99 15.71 0.04 -0.23
C ALA A 99 16.55 -0.40 0.98
N ASP A 100 16.05 -0.24 2.21
CA ASP A 100 16.63 -0.77 3.46
C ASP A 100 15.54 -1.45 4.32
N PRO A 101 15.04 -2.62 3.88
CA PRO A 101 13.81 -3.18 4.40
C PRO A 101 13.96 -3.66 5.86
N PRO A 102 12.87 -3.61 6.65
CA PRO A 102 12.89 -4.13 8.01
C PRO A 102 13.08 -5.65 8.00
N SER A 103 13.59 -6.20 9.11
CA SER A 103 13.89 -7.64 9.20
C SER A 103 12.67 -8.56 9.08
N SER A 104 11.48 -8.02 9.35
CA SER A 104 10.16 -8.65 9.20
C SER A 104 9.73 -8.77 7.73
N LEU A 105 10.14 -7.84 6.87
CA LEU A 105 9.83 -7.79 5.43
C LEU A 105 11.11 -7.67 4.59
N PRO A 106 12.05 -8.63 4.65
CA PRO A 106 13.40 -8.45 4.12
C PRO A 106 13.49 -8.42 2.58
N ASN A 107 12.37 -8.59 1.86
CA ASN A 107 12.33 -8.70 0.41
C ASN A 107 11.35 -7.69 -0.24
N LEU A 108 11.09 -6.56 0.43
CA LEU A 108 10.39 -5.45 -0.23
C LEU A 108 11.16 -4.95 -1.45
N ASN A 109 10.47 -4.33 -2.40
CA ASN A 109 11.03 -3.91 -3.67
C ASN A 109 10.36 -2.63 -4.19
N PRO A 110 11.11 -1.51 -4.27
CA PRO A 110 10.54 -0.19 -4.57
C PRO A 110 10.07 0.03 -6.00
N THR A 111 10.02 -1.04 -6.79
CA THR A 111 9.60 -1.00 -8.19
C THR A 111 8.72 -2.18 -8.54
N ARG A 112 8.21 -2.90 -7.53
CA ARG A 112 7.25 -3.98 -7.66
C ARG A 112 6.35 -4.03 -6.43
N VAL A 113 5.05 -3.86 -6.69
CA VAL A 113 3.97 -3.92 -5.70
C VAL A 113 4.15 -5.10 -4.74
N ASP A 114 4.25 -4.76 -3.47
CA ASP A 114 4.29 -5.63 -2.31
C ASP A 114 2.98 -5.53 -1.50
N VAL A 115 2.58 -6.66 -0.90
CA VAL A 115 1.47 -6.71 0.06
C VAL A 115 1.94 -7.47 1.28
N ALA A 116 1.93 -6.84 2.45
CA ALA A 116 2.35 -7.45 3.70
C ALA A 116 1.15 -7.84 4.57
N VAL A 117 1.11 -9.08 5.04
CA VAL A 117 0.08 -9.58 5.96
C VAL A 117 0.74 -10.29 7.14
N GLU A 118 0.48 -9.79 8.34
CA GLU A 118 0.83 -10.44 9.60
C GLU A 118 -0.32 -11.36 9.99
N VAL A 119 0.00 -12.61 10.34
CA VAL A 119 -1.00 -13.64 10.61
C VAL A 119 -0.76 -14.27 11.97
N ASP A 120 -1.67 -13.95 12.88
CA ASP A 120 -1.81 -14.60 14.17
C ASP A 120 -2.83 -15.73 14.11
N TYR A 121 -2.74 -16.68 15.04
CA TYR A 121 -3.64 -17.83 15.04
C TYR A 121 -3.99 -18.36 16.43
N MET A 122 -5.22 -18.85 16.57
CA MET A 122 -5.73 -19.46 17.80
C MET A 122 -5.39 -20.94 17.90
N GLY A 123 -4.26 -21.22 18.57
CA GLY A 123 -3.83 -22.58 18.85
C GLY A 123 -3.26 -23.31 17.62
N ALA A 124 -2.49 -24.36 17.87
CA ALA A 124 -1.71 -25.03 16.82
C ALA A 124 -2.53 -25.65 15.66
N GLY A 125 -3.84 -25.83 15.84
CA GLY A 125 -4.74 -26.38 14.81
C GLY A 125 -5.26 -25.37 13.80
N CYS A 126 -5.10 -24.07 14.07
CA CYS A 126 -5.67 -22.97 13.28
C CYS A 126 -4.62 -22.13 12.59
N ARG A 127 -3.40 -22.66 12.47
CA ARG A 127 -2.31 -21.99 11.76
C ARG A 127 -2.44 -22.16 10.25
N LEU A 128 -2.29 -21.09 9.49
CA LEU A 128 -2.13 -21.18 8.05
C LEU A 128 -0.87 -22.00 7.71
N SER A 129 -1.01 -23.02 6.88
CA SER A 129 0.10 -23.91 6.56
C SER A 129 1.08 -23.25 5.59
N ASP A 130 2.37 -23.57 5.67
CA ASP A 130 3.38 -23.04 4.73
C ASP A 130 3.04 -23.38 3.26
N ALA A 131 2.32 -24.48 3.04
CA ALA A 131 1.83 -24.88 1.72
C ALA A 131 0.71 -23.97 1.22
N ASP A 132 -0.18 -23.50 2.11
CA ASP A 132 -1.23 -22.54 1.78
C ASP A 132 -0.63 -21.15 1.53
N VAL A 133 0.29 -20.69 2.40
CA VAL A 133 1.05 -19.46 2.19
C VAL A 133 1.74 -19.50 0.83
N SER A 134 2.48 -20.56 0.53
CA SER A 134 3.17 -20.71 -0.77
C SER A 134 2.20 -20.70 -1.96
N ARG A 135 0.95 -21.16 -1.78
CA ARG A 135 -0.08 -21.11 -2.82
C ARG A 135 -0.59 -19.68 -3.02
N LEU A 136 -0.89 -18.96 -1.95
CA LEU A 136 -1.31 -17.55 -1.99
C LEU A 136 -0.24 -16.68 -2.65
N GLN A 137 1.01 -16.82 -2.24
CA GLN A 137 2.14 -16.10 -2.84
C GLN A 137 2.29 -16.36 -4.34
N ARG A 138 2.10 -17.61 -4.77
CA ARG A 138 2.08 -17.92 -6.21
C ARG A 138 0.89 -17.32 -6.94
N ARG A 139 -0.24 -17.07 -6.29
CA ARG A 139 -1.39 -16.43 -6.93
C ARG A 139 -1.12 -14.95 -7.18
N PHE A 140 -0.68 -14.23 -6.15
CA PHE A 140 -0.27 -12.83 -6.28
C PHE A 140 0.89 -12.66 -7.26
N ALA A 141 1.90 -13.54 -7.23
CA ALA A 141 3.02 -13.48 -8.18
C ALA A 141 2.62 -13.71 -9.66
N ASN A 142 1.41 -14.23 -9.93
CA ASN A 142 0.86 -14.38 -11.28
C ASN A 142 -0.33 -13.44 -11.53
N ALA A 143 -0.56 -12.46 -10.64
CA ALA A 143 -1.57 -11.44 -10.87
C ALA A 143 -1.21 -10.62 -12.12
N PRO A 144 -2.20 -10.23 -12.95
CA PRO A 144 -1.97 -9.42 -14.16
C PRO A 144 -1.71 -7.94 -13.84
N THR A 145 -0.90 -7.66 -12.84
CA THR A 145 -0.53 -6.31 -12.38
C THR A 145 0.81 -5.92 -12.96
N SER A 146 0.93 -4.72 -13.53
CA SER A 146 2.16 -4.21 -14.14
C SER A 146 2.98 -3.40 -13.15
N ASN A 147 4.30 -3.61 -13.13
CA ASN A 147 5.21 -2.93 -12.21
C ASN A 147 6.11 -1.90 -12.93
N PRO A 148 6.61 -0.86 -12.23
CA PRO A 148 7.56 0.12 -12.78
C PRO A 148 8.82 -0.51 -13.42
N ASP A 149 9.32 -1.63 -12.88
CA ASP A 149 10.47 -2.35 -13.44
C ASP A 149 10.17 -3.11 -14.77
N GLY A 150 8.91 -3.08 -15.22
CA GLY A 150 8.41 -3.76 -16.42
C GLY A 150 8.08 -5.23 -16.22
N SER A 151 8.14 -5.74 -14.99
CA SER A 151 7.67 -7.07 -14.64
C SER A 151 6.16 -7.08 -14.32
N GLU A 152 5.61 -8.29 -14.17
CA GLU A 152 4.22 -8.49 -13.76
C GLU A 152 4.14 -9.19 -12.40
N GLY A 153 2.99 -9.08 -11.74
CA GLY A 153 2.64 -9.76 -10.50
C GLY A 153 2.95 -8.95 -9.24
N ILE A 154 2.32 -9.37 -8.14
CA ILE A 154 2.42 -8.77 -6.81
C ILE A 154 3.22 -9.70 -5.88
N SER A 155 4.08 -9.12 -5.07
CA SER A 155 4.84 -9.82 -4.03
C SER A 155 4.04 -9.87 -2.72
N LEU A 156 3.40 -11.01 -2.44
CA LEU A 156 2.72 -11.21 -1.16
C LEU A 156 3.69 -11.69 -0.07
N HIS A 157 3.85 -10.91 0.99
CA HIS A 157 4.61 -11.25 2.20
C HIS A 157 3.64 -11.67 3.31
N VAL A 158 3.55 -12.98 3.57
CA VAL A 158 2.75 -13.49 4.69
C VAL A 158 3.66 -13.88 5.83
N VAL A 159 3.57 -13.14 6.94
CA VAL A 159 4.32 -13.41 8.17
C VAL A 159 3.39 -14.12 9.15
N VAL A 160 3.44 -15.44 9.16
CA VAL A 160 2.70 -16.24 10.15
C VAL A 160 3.51 -16.27 11.44
N ASP A 161 3.13 -15.42 12.39
CA ASP A 161 3.94 -15.13 13.57
C ASP A 161 3.60 -16.07 14.74
N GLU A 162 2.70 -15.68 15.63
CA GLU A 162 2.50 -16.36 16.90
C GLU A 162 1.11 -16.96 17.14
N SER A 163 1.08 -17.86 18.13
CA SER A 163 -0.17 -18.42 18.62
C SER A 163 -0.69 -17.54 19.75
N VAL A 164 -1.88 -16.99 19.56
CA VAL A 164 -2.54 -16.13 20.56
C VAL A 164 -3.50 -16.94 21.46
N PRO A 165 -3.97 -16.38 22.59
CA PRO A 165 -4.94 -17.06 23.45
C PRO A 165 -6.21 -17.48 22.70
N GLU A 166 -6.66 -18.71 22.92
CA GLU A 166 -7.89 -19.22 22.30
C GLU A 166 -9.14 -18.69 23.02
N THR A 167 -10.14 -18.26 22.26
CA THR A 167 -11.49 -18.00 22.75
C THR A 167 -12.53 -18.81 21.98
N ALA A 168 -13.70 -18.99 22.59
CA ALA A 168 -14.79 -19.75 22.00
C ALA A 168 -15.47 -19.01 20.84
N GLU A 169 -15.45 -17.68 20.86
CA GLU A 169 -16.04 -16.80 19.85
C GLU A 169 -15.15 -15.56 19.76
N THR A 170 -14.86 -15.11 18.54
CA THR A 170 -14.14 -13.84 18.31
C THR A 170 -14.96 -12.96 17.39
N TYR A 171 -15.31 -11.78 17.87
CA TYR A 171 -16.10 -10.82 17.11
C TYR A 171 -15.19 -9.95 16.25
N TYR A 172 -15.63 -9.60 15.05
CA TYR A 172 -14.94 -8.56 14.29
C TYR A 172 -15.27 -7.16 14.83
N SER A 173 -16.53 -6.93 15.22
CA SER A 173 -16.97 -5.66 15.79
C SER A 173 -16.46 -5.46 17.22
N SER A 174 -15.99 -4.26 17.54
CA SER A 174 -15.54 -3.90 18.89
C SER A 174 -16.61 -4.18 19.96
N ARG A 175 -16.17 -4.80 21.07
CA ARG A 175 -16.99 -5.19 22.20
C ARG A 175 -16.31 -4.85 23.51
N ALA A 176 -17.11 -4.75 24.57
CA ALA A 176 -16.57 -4.60 25.91
C ALA A 176 -16.06 -5.96 26.40
N GLY A 177 -14.79 -6.01 26.79
CA GLY A 177 -14.13 -7.22 27.27
C GLY A 177 -12.65 -7.13 26.99
N ASN A 178 -11.94 -8.24 27.20
CA ASN A 178 -10.58 -8.40 26.72
C ASN A 178 -10.56 -9.61 25.80
N LEU A 179 -9.82 -9.51 24.70
CA LEU A 179 -9.57 -10.59 23.75
C LEU A 179 -10.86 -11.25 23.24
N ASN A 180 -11.92 -10.46 23.06
CA ASN A 180 -13.19 -10.97 22.53
C ASN A 180 -13.55 -10.38 21.15
N ASP A 181 -12.74 -9.46 20.65
CA ASP A 181 -12.82 -8.96 19.29
C ASP A 181 -11.45 -8.78 18.64
N VAL A 182 -11.43 -8.68 17.31
CA VAL A 182 -10.18 -8.56 16.52
C VAL A 182 -9.38 -7.31 16.89
N GLY A 183 -10.05 -6.23 17.32
CA GLY A 183 -9.40 -5.00 17.76
C GLY A 183 -8.62 -5.19 19.05
N ASP A 184 -9.16 -5.97 20.00
CA ASP A 184 -8.43 -6.35 21.22
C ASP A 184 -7.16 -7.15 20.91
N TYR A 185 -7.24 -8.11 19.99
CA TYR A 185 -6.08 -8.91 19.58
C TYR A 185 -5.05 -8.06 18.84
N ALA A 186 -5.49 -7.26 17.86
CA ALA A 186 -4.59 -6.37 17.13
C ALA A 186 -3.90 -5.36 18.08
N ALA A 187 -4.57 -4.91 19.14
CA ALA A 187 -3.96 -4.02 20.11
C ALA A 187 -2.87 -4.69 20.99
N GLU A 188 -2.91 -6.02 21.13
CA GLU A 188 -2.01 -6.77 22.01
C GLU A 188 -0.92 -7.56 21.26
N TYR A 189 -1.22 -8.03 20.04
CA TYR A 189 -0.42 -9.00 19.29
C TYR A 189 -0.05 -8.55 17.88
N PHE A 190 -0.55 -7.41 17.39
CA PHE A 190 -0.08 -6.88 16.11
C PHE A 190 1.31 -6.23 16.32
N ASP A 191 2.35 -6.93 15.89
CA ASP A 191 3.74 -6.60 16.20
C ASP A 191 4.32 -5.51 15.30
N HIS A 192 3.84 -5.41 14.06
CA HIS A 192 4.40 -4.50 13.05
C HIS A 192 3.38 -3.54 12.41
N PRO A 193 2.45 -2.92 13.18
CA PRO A 193 1.39 -2.07 12.62
C PRO A 193 1.91 -0.85 11.88
N GLU A 194 3.13 -0.38 12.18
CA GLU A 194 3.76 0.77 11.52
C GLU A 194 4.47 0.43 10.20
N GLN A 195 4.57 -0.84 9.85
CA GLN A 195 5.34 -1.33 8.70
C GLN A 195 4.41 -1.78 7.56
N GLY A 196 3.27 -1.12 7.38
CA GLY A 196 2.40 -1.36 6.23
C GLY A 196 1.65 -2.71 6.23
N PHE A 197 1.59 -3.40 7.36
CA PHE A 197 0.94 -4.70 7.44
C PHE A 197 -0.59 -4.61 7.46
N HIS A 198 -1.23 -5.53 6.76
CA HIS A 198 -2.57 -6.02 7.08
C HIS A 198 -2.47 -7.03 8.22
N TYR A 199 -3.45 -7.03 9.12
CA TYR A 199 -3.51 -7.94 10.26
C TYR A 199 -4.59 -8.98 10.07
N ALA A 200 -4.21 -10.25 10.02
CA ALA A 200 -5.14 -11.37 9.93
C ALA A 200 -5.08 -12.22 11.19
N LEU A 201 -6.23 -12.40 11.83
CA LEU A 201 -6.37 -13.27 12.98
C LEU A 201 -7.13 -14.54 12.58
N VAL A 202 -6.47 -15.69 12.62
CA VAL A 202 -7.09 -16.99 12.36
C VAL A 202 -7.71 -17.54 13.65
N VAL A 203 -9.04 -17.63 13.69
CA VAL A 203 -9.83 -17.92 14.90
C VAL A 203 -10.56 -19.25 14.81
N GLN A 204 -10.99 -19.78 15.96
CA GLN A 204 -11.79 -21.02 16.02
C GLN A 204 -13.24 -20.82 15.56
N ASP A 205 -13.81 -19.64 15.83
CA ASP A 205 -15.20 -19.29 15.49
C ASP A 205 -15.29 -17.77 15.30
N ALA A 206 -15.51 -17.32 14.06
CA ALA A 206 -15.59 -15.91 13.72
C ALA A 206 -17.05 -15.41 13.81
N LYS A 207 -17.24 -14.22 14.42
CA LYS A 207 -18.57 -13.62 14.64
C LYS A 207 -18.69 -12.21 14.08
N TRP A 208 -19.88 -11.90 13.56
CA TRP A 208 -20.29 -10.56 13.12
C TRP A 208 -21.66 -10.18 13.71
N ASP A 209 -21.83 -8.92 14.10
CA ASP A 209 -22.96 -8.46 14.91
C ASP A 209 -24.27 -8.20 14.14
N SER A 210 -24.36 -8.56 12.86
CA SER A 210 -25.63 -8.47 12.11
C SER A 210 -26.51 -9.71 12.28
N GLY A 211 -27.25 -9.74 13.40
CA GLY A 211 -28.65 -10.18 13.59
C GLY A 211 -29.25 -11.48 13.00
N ASP A 212 -28.67 -12.11 11.97
CA ASP A 212 -29.15 -13.33 11.31
C ASP A 212 -28.01 -14.18 10.70
N LEU A 213 -26.76 -13.71 10.70
CA LEU A 213 -25.57 -14.47 10.27
C LEU A 213 -24.74 -14.85 11.51
N SER A 214 -25.20 -15.82 12.29
CA SER A 214 -24.51 -16.24 13.52
C SER A 214 -23.21 -17.03 13.28
N GLU A 215 -22.90 -17.35 12.03
CA GLU A 215 -21.73 -18.14 11.62
C GLU A 215 -21.24 -17.57 10.29
N VAL A 216 -20.06 -16.95 10.32
CA VAL A 216 -19.35 -16.39 9.17
C VAL A 216 -17.98 -17.03 9.15
N TRP A 217 -17.47 -17.42 7.98
CA TRP A 217 -16.16 -18.08 7.92
C TRP A 217 -15.00 -17.08 7.96
N GLY A 218 -15.28 -15.80 7.76
CA GLY A 218 -14.34 -14.71 7.85
C GLY A 218 -15.07 -13.37 7.84
N VAL A 219 -14.37 -12.33 8.25
CA VAL A 219 -14.85 -10.95 8.14
C VAL A 219 -13.66 -10.02 7.93
N SER A 220 -13.76 -9.15 6.94
CA SER A 220 -12.95 -7.97 6.76
C SER A 220 -13.80 -6.81 6.22
N SER A 221 -13.18 -5.65 6.02
CA SER A 221 -13.83 -4.47 5.46
C SER A 221 -12.82 -3.61 4.70
N THR A 222 -13.28 -2.91 3.66
CA THR A 222 -12.49 -1.97 2.85
C THR A 222 -12.11 -0.66 3.56
N TRP A 223 -12.14 -0.62 4.89
CA TRP A 223 -11.84 0.57 5.71
C TRP A 223 -10.95 0.22 6.90
N SER A 224 -10.52 -1.03 6.97
CA SER A 224 -9.69 -1.56 8.03
C SER A 224 -8.73 -2.55 7.42
N ASN A 225 -7.48 -2.50 7.86
CA ASN A 225 -6.47 -3.48 7.51
C ASN A 225 -6.57 -4.76 8.34
N GLN A 226 -7.63 -4.94 9.13
CA GLN A 226 -7.84 -6.09 10.00
C GLN A 226 -8.81 -7.09 9.36
N MET A 227 -8.57 -8.37 9.58
CA MET A 227 -9.47 -9.44 9.17
C MET A 227 -9.49 -10.58 10.18
N THR A 228 -10.64 -11.25 10.29
CA THR A 228 -10.77 -12.51 11.00
C THR A 228 -11.02 -13.63 10.00
N VAL A 229 -10.38 -14.78 10.21
CA VAL A 229 -10.49 -15.95 9.34
C VAL A 229 -10.76 -17.17 10.22
N GLU A 230 -11.87 -17.85 10.01
CA GLU A 230 -12.16 -19.08 10.74
C GLU A 230 -11.28 -20.22 10.24
N CYS A 231 -10.65 -20.94 11.18
CA CYS A 231 -9.92 -22.13 10.84
C CYS A 231 -10.87 -23.29 10.53
N ASN A 232 -10.73 -23.85 9.34
CA ASN A 232 -11.51 -24.98 8.89
C ASN A 232 -10.59 -26.18 8.67
N PRO A 233 -10.74 -27.26 9.46
CA PRO A 233 -9.88 -28.43 9.36
C PRO A 233 -10.02 -29.20 8.02
N ASN A 234 -11.00 -28.86 7.17
CA ASN A 234 -11.13 -29.41 5.82
C ASN A 234 -10.32 -28.61 4.76
N GLY A 235 -9.54 -27.61 5.16
CA GLY A 235 -8.62 -26.88 4.28
C GLY A 235 -9.20 -25.62 3.62
N ALA A 236 -10.36 -25.14 4.08
CA ALA A 236 -11.01 -23.96 3.50
C ALA A 236 -10.40 -22.61 3.94
N THR A 237 -9.63 -22.61 5.02
CA THR A 237 -9.02 -21.39 5.61
C THR A 237 -8.25 -20.57 4.60
N ARG A 238 -7.56 -21.19 3.64
CA ARG A 238 -6.81 -20.46 2.60
C ARG A 238 -7.70 -19.54 1.76
N GLY A 239 -8.85 -20.03 1.30
CA GLY A 239 -9.69 -19.21 0.41
C GLY A 239 -10.56 -18.25 1.18
N THR A 240 -10.91 -18.56 2.43
CA THR A 240 -11.49 -17.53 3.30
C THR A 240 -10.47 -16.43 3.56
N PHE A 241 -9.22 -16.76 3.87
CA PHE A 241 -8.14 -15.77 3.97
C PHE A 241 -8.00 -14.95 2.68
N MET A 242 -7.98 -15.59 1.51
CA MET A 242 -7.91 -14.89 0.22
C MET A 242 -9.12 -13.97 -0.02
N HIS A 243 -10.33 -14.40 0.35
CA HIS A 243 -11.55 -13.62 0.24
C HIS A 243 -11.50 -12.39 1.14
N GLU A 244 -11.17 -12.57 2.43
CA GLU A 244 -11.07 -11.47 3.38
C GLU A 244 -9.93 -10.50 3.04
N LEU A 245 -8.80 -11.02 2.54
CA LEU A 245 -7.73 -10.18 2.02
C LEU A 245 -8.21 -9.32 0.84
N GLY A 246 -9.13 -9.84 0.01
CA GLY A 246 -9.69 -9.08 -1.11
C GLY A 246 -10.45 -7.84 -0.65
N HIS A 247 -11.27 -7.98 0.39
CA HIS A 247 -11.90 -6.83 1.05
C HIS A 247 -10.89 -5.88 1.66
N SER A 248 -9.86 -6.41 2.32
CA SER A 248 -8.84 -5.57 2.93
C SER A 248 -8.01 -4.80 1.91
N LEU A 249 -7.91 -5.29 0.66
CA LEU A 249 -7.27 -4.62 -0.46
C LEU A 249 -8.23 -3.69 -1.25
N GLY A 250 -9.50 -3.59 -0.84
CA GLY A 250 -10.45 -2.61 -1.37
C GLY A 250 -11.63 -3.19 -2.16
N LEU A 251 -11.69 -4.50 -2.43
CA LEU A 251 -12.81 -5.10 -3.17
C LEU A 251 -14.11 -5.02 -2.35
N SER A 252 -15.12 -4.34 -2.86
CA SER A 252 -16.40 -4.14 -2.16
C SER A 252 -17.59 -4.74 -2.92
N PRO A 253 -18.64 -5.20 -2.22
CA PRO A 253 -19.95 -5.49 -2.83
C PRO A 253 -20.57 -4.30 -3.58
N ARG A 254 -20.02 -3.10 -3.40
CA ARG A 254 -20.43 -1.89 -4.13
C ARG A 254 -19.83 -1.80 -5.54
N ASP A 255 -18.70 -2.46 -5.78
CA ASP A 255 -17.99 -2.39 -7.05
C ASP A 255 -18.59 -3.35 -8.07
N HIS A 256 -19.03 -4.53 -7.61
CA HIS A 256 -19.68 -5.52 -8.45
C HIS A 256 -20.71 -6.36 -7.71
N THR A 257 -21.83 -6.68 -8.37
CA THR A 257 -22.94 -7.48 -7.81
C THR A 257 -22.56 -8.93 -7.52
N GLY A 258 -21.47 -9.43 -8.11
CA GLY A 258 -20.95 -10.77 -7.85
C GLY A 258 -20.11 -10.90 -6.58
N ILE A 259 -19.62 -9.79 -6.02
CA ILE A 259 -18.86 -9.77 -4.76
C ILE A 259 -19.84 -10.01 -3.60
N ASP A 260 -19.50 -10.91 -2.69
CA ASP A 260 -20.28 -11.34 -1.52
C ASP A 260 -21.70 -11.78 -1.88
N SER A 261 -21.82 -12.45 -3.01
CA SER A 261 -23.10 -12.72 -3.62
C SER A 261 -23.11 -14.04 -4.36
N SER A 262 -24.29 -14.66 -4.41
CA SER A 262 -24.57 -15.81 -5.27
C SER A 262 -25.38 -15.40 -6.52
N GLU A 263 -25.56 -14.10 -6.77
CA GLU A 263 -26.38 -13.60 -7.89
C GLU A 263 -25.71 -13.83 -9.26
N VAL A 264 -24.38 -13.81 -9.32
CA VAL A 264 -23.60 -14.06 -10.55
C VAL A 264 -22.96 -15.45 -10.48
N THR A 265 -23.06 -16.23 -11.55
CA THR A 265 -22.48 -17.58 -11.55
C THR A 265 -20.95 -17.53 -11.54
N PHE A 266 -20.30 -18.56 -10.99
CA PHE A 266 -18.83 -18.62 -10.99
C PHE A 266 -18.23 -18.71 -12.42
N GLU A 267 -18.96 -19.25 -13.39
CA GLU A 267 -18.53 -19.26 -14.80
C GLU A 267 -18.49 -17.85 -15.41
N GLU A 268 -19.35 -16.94 -14.94
CA GLU A 268 -19.42 -15.55 -15.42
C GLU A 268 -18.51 -14.60 -14.65
N TYR A 269 -18.23 -14.90 -13.37
CA TYR A 269 -17.34 -14.14 -12.51
C TYR A 269 -16.51 -15.11 -11.64
N PRO A 270 -15.40 -15.64 -12.20
CA PRO A 270 -14.56 -16.65 -11.56
C PRO A 270 -13.61 -16.02 -10.54
N SER A 271 -14.18 -15.49 -9.46
CA SER A 271 -13.46 -14.85 -8.36
C SER A 271 -13.71 -15.56 -7.04
N THR A 272 -12.71 -15.54 -6.14
CA THR A 272 -12.90 -15.96 -4.75
C THR A 272 -13.88 -15.05 -3.99
N MET A 273 -14.17 -13.85 -4.50
CA MET A 273 -15.18 -12.95 -3.94
C MET A 273 -16.63 -13.40 -4.22
N ASN A 274 -16.81 -14.37 -5.13
CA ASN A 274 -18.12 -14.91 -5.50
C ASN A 274 -18.51 -16.09 -4.59
N TYR A 275 -19.68 -16.05 -3.94
CA TYR A 275 -20.12 -17.15 -3.07
C TYR A 275 -20.51 -18.44 -3.81
N ASN A 276 -20.62 -18.40 -5.14
CA ASN A 276 -20.73 -19.60 -5.97
C ASN A 276 -19.37 -20.26 -6.26
N SER A 277 -18.26 -19.70 -5.75
CA SER A 277 -16.92 -20.26 -5.89
C SER A 277 -16.86 -21.71 -5.35
N PRO A 278 -16.32 -22.65 -6.14
CA PRO A 278 -16.27 -24.05 -5.71
C PRO A 278 -15.30 -24.22 -4.53
N GLY A 279 -15.76 -24.92 -3.49
CA GLY A 279 -15.03 -25.12 -2.24
C GLY A 279 -13.87 -26.13 -2.27
N ASP A 280 -13.46 -26.65 -3.45
CA ASP A 280 -12.36 -27.63 -3.57
C ASP A 280 -11.10 -26.99 -4.19
N PHE A 281 -10.14 -26.80 -3.31
CA PHE A 281 -8.89 -26.03 -3.39
C PHE A 281 -7.76 -26.68 -4.21
N ASP A 282 -8.03 -27.15 -5.43
CA ASP A 282 -7.00 -27.80 -6.26
C ASP A 282 -7.09 -27.52 -7.78
N GLY A 283 -7.38 -26.27 -8.17
CA GLY A 283 -6.89 -25.78 -9.47
C GLY A 283 -7.66 -24.72 -10.24
N TYR A 284 -8.78 -24.16 -9.76
CA TYR A 284 -9.56 -23.20 -10.57
C TYR A 284 -10.20 -22.00 -9.83
N SER A 285 -10.12 -21.87 -8.49
CA SER A 285 -10.95 -20.89 -7.75
C SER A 285 -10.25 -20.01 -6.70
N ASP A 286 -8.94 -19.94 -6.72
CA ASP A 286 -8.13 -19.32 -5.64
C ASP A 286 -7.47 -18.00 -6.05
N GLY A 287 -8.02 -17.31 -7.04
CA GLY A 287 -7.60 -15.98 -7.45
C GLY A 287 -8.77 -15.03 -7.48
N TYR A 288 -8.47 -13.74 -7.61
CA TYR A 288 -9.45 -12.80 -8.07
C TYR A 288 -9.59 -12.90 -9.59
N SER A 289 -10.67 -12.35 -10.13
CA SER A 289 -10.89 -12.38 -11.57
C SER A 289 -10.04 -11.34 -12.31
N ASP A 290 -9.70 -11.65 -13.56
CA ASP A 290 -8.96 -10.79 -14.51
C ASP A 290 -9.88 -10.10 -15.54
N GLY A 291 -11.20 -10.23 -15.39
CA GLY A 291 -12.20 -9.63 -16.28
C GLY A 291 -12.29 -10.27 -17.68
N SER A 292 -11.61 -11.39 -17.94
CA SER A 292 -11.55 -11.98 -19.28
C SER A 292 -12.72 -12.93 -19.65
N HIS A 293 -13.64 -13.21 -18.72
CA HIS A 293 -14.70 -14.22 -18.84
C HIS A 293 -16.08 -13.68 -19.23
N GLY A 294 -16.14 -12.46 -19.76
CA GLY A 294 -17.33 -11.91 -20.40
C GLY A 294 -17.84 -10.64 -19.74
N PRO A 295 -19.05 -10.18 -20.08
CA PRO A 295 -19.52 -8.85 -19.71
C PRO A 295 -19.88 -8.68 -18.23
N ASN A 296 -20.06 -9.78 -17.49
CA ASN A 296 -20.31 -9.79 -16.05
C ASN A 296 -19.04 -10.14 -15.27
N ASP A 297 -17.91 -10.30 -15.97
CA ASP A 297 -16.64 -10.61 -15.33
C ASP A 297 -15.97 -9.32 -14.91
N PHE A 298 -16.08 -9.01 -13.63
CA PHE A 298 -15.44 -7.84 -13.05
C PHE A 298 -13.95 -8.11 -12.86
N ASP A 299 -13.11 -7.20 -13.33
CA ASP A 299 -11.66 -7.29 -13.21
C ASP A 299 -11.22 -6.86 -11.81
N ASP A 300 -11.21 -7.83 -10.89
CA ASP A 300 -10.79 -7.61 -9.52
C ASP A 300 -9.31 -7.24 -9.43
N TRP A 301 -8.44 -7.89 -10.20
CA TRP A 301 -7.01 -7.60 -10.20
C TRP A 301 -6.73 -6.20 -10.73
N GLY A 302 -7.41 -5.78 -11.80
CA GLY A 302 -7.34 -4.41 -12.30
C GLY A 302 -7.89 -3.40 -11.30
N HIS A 303 -8.92 -3.77 -10.51
CA HIS A 303 -9.39 -2.93 -9.42
C HIS A 303 -8.34 -2.79 -8.31
N VAL A 304 -7.72 -3.90 -7.89
CA VAL A 304 -6.63 -3.90 -6.91
C VAL A 304 -5.45 -3.07 -7.43
N GLU A 305 -4.98 -3.28 -8.65
CA GLU A 305 -3.90 -2.50 -9.27
C GLU A 305 -4.17 -0.99 -9.24
N GLN A 306 -5.43 -0.57 -9.38
CA GLN A 306 -5.78 0.85 -9.47
C GLN A 306 -6.11 1.49 -8.11
N TYR A 307 -6.66 0.72 -7.17
CA TYR A 307 -7.31 1.24 -5.97
C TYR A 307 -6.93 0.47 -4.70
N MET A 308 -5.80 -0.24 -4.71
CA MET A 308 -5.35 -1.02 -3.57
C MET A 308 -5.39 -0.17 -2.30
N ASP A 309 -6.15 -0.63 -1.31
CA ASP A 309 -6.12 -0.04 0.03
C ASP A 309 -4.97 -0.69 0.80
N THR A 310 -3.90 0.05 1.01
CA THR A 310 -2.75 -0.39 1.81
C THR A 310 -2.45 0.59 2.94
N PRO A 311 -2.03 0.08 4.11
CA PRO A 311 -1.61 0.95 5.20
C PRO A 311 -0.33 1.70 4.83
N SER A 312 -0.45 2.99 4.51
CA SER A 312 0.72 3.81 4.16
C SER A 312 1.70 3.95 5.33
N THR A 313 2.95 3.53 5.12
CA THR A 313 4.03 3.66 6.09
C THR A 313 4.34 5.13 6.45
N TRP A 314 4.06 6.07 5.55
CA TRP A 314 4.14 7.51 5.82
C TRP A 314 3.08 7.97 6.83
N ASP A 315 1.81 7.68 6.56
CA ASP A 315 0.69 8.07 7.42
C ASP A 315 0.82 7.44 8.82
N LEU A 316 1.27 6.19 8.88
CA LEU A 316 1.52 5.48 10.13
C LEU A 316 2.64 6.13 10.96
N ARG A 317 3.76 6.55 10.33
CA ARG A 317 4.83 7.28 11.01
C ARG A 317 4.38 8.67 11.49
N LEU A 318 3.58 9.39 10.70
CA LEU A 318 3.02 10.67 11.10
C LEU A 318 2.09 10.55 12.32
N ALA A 319 1.23 9.53 12.34
CA ALA A 319 0.32 9.26 13.45
C ALA A 319 1.09 9.00 14.77
N ARG A 320 2.16 8.21 14.72
CA ARG A 320 3.03 7.95 15.88
C ARG A 320 3.74 9.22 16.36
N ASN A 321 4.33 9.99 15.46
CA ASN A 321 5.03 11.22 15.82
C ASN A 321 4.07 12.24 16.49
N ALA A 322 2.80 12.26 16.06
CA ALA A 322 1.77 13.08 16.70
C ALA A 322 1.36 12.56 18.10
N SER A 323 1.25 11.24 18.29
CA SER A 323 0.93 10.67 19.61
C SER A 323 2.05 10.90 20.62
N GLU A 324 3.32 10.71 20.22
CA GLU A 324 4.49 10.93 21.08
C GLU A 324 4.64 12.40 21.53
N GLN A 325 4.27 13.35 20.67
CA GLN A 325 4.24 14.78 21.03
C GLN A 325 3.12 15.11 22.02
N SER A 326 1.99 14.41 21.96
CA SER A 326 0.85 14.64 22.87
C SER A 326 1.02 14.04 24.27
N GLU A 327 1.85 13.01 24.42
CA GLU A 327 2.21 12.43 25.73
C GLU A 327 3.35 13.18 26.43
N GLY A 328 3.99 14.12 25.72
CA GLY A 328 5.12 14.94 26.20
C GLY A 328 4.74 16.32 26.77
N GLU A 329 3.47 16.72 26.75
CA GLU A 329 2.94 17.98 27.32
C GLU A 329 2.20 17.79 28.65
#